data_AF-A0A4Q0Z5X5-F1
#
_entry.id   AF-A0A4Q0Z5X5-F1
#
_cell.length_a   1.000
_cell.length_b   1.000
_cell.length_c   1.000
_cell.angle_alpha   90.00
_cell.angle_beta   90.00
_cell.angle_gamma   90.00
#
_symmetry.space_group_name_H-M   'P 1'
#
loop_
_entity.id
_entity.type
_entity.pdbx_description
1 polymer ?
#
loop_
_entity_poly.entity_id
_entity_poly.type
_entity_poly.pdbx_seq_one_letter_code
_entity_poly.pdbx_strand_id
1 'polypeptide(L)'
;MKKEVVSDRRRFFLNIARAFGLATLGALTWSAYVDEVTASQLTLRPPAALDEEDFLKTCIKCGMCVEACPYDTLKLAKPGDNKPLGTPYFTPRDIPCYMCPDIPCVPVCPTDALDITKVSKNNKLDINMADMGVAVVDSKNCIAFWGIQCDACYRACPILGEAITIEYTKNERTGKHAFMKPVVNSDYCTGCGLCEKACVTEKAAIFVLPREVALGKVGDYYIKGWDKADEKRLENVTSEITKTDISERKAVDSLNDMEGLLDD
;
A
#
# COMPACT_ATOMS: atom_id res chain seq x y z
N MET A 1 -25.10 -30.91 55.56
CA MET A 1 -24.56 -30.84 54.19
C MET A 1 -23.48 -31.91 54.03
N LYS A 2 -23.75 -32.99 53.29
CA LYS A 2 -22.75 -34.04 52.99
C LYS A 2 -21.72 -33.46 52.02
N LYS A 3 -20.45 -33.35 52.43
CA LYS A 3 -19.32 -33.12 51.50
C LYS A 3 -19.06 -34.44 50.80
N GLU A 4 -19.47 -34.55 49.53
CA GLU A 4 -19.05 -35.68 48.69
C GLU A 4 -17.52 -35.62 48.51
N VAL A 5 -16.84 -36.68 48.95
CA VAL A 5 -15.39 -36.84 48.75
C VAL A 5 -15.16 -37.20 47.29
N VAL A 6 -14.79 -36.21 46.48
CA VAL A 6 -14.50 -36.40 45.06
C VAL A 6 -13.26 -37.30 44.91
N SER A 7 -13.42 -38.45 44.26
CA SER A 7 -12.32 -39.38 43.93
C SER A 7 -11.21 -38.70 43.12
N ASP A 8 -9.94 -39.04 43.39
CA ASP A 8 -8.77 -38.47 42.72
C ASP A 8 -8.83 -38.58 41.19
N ARG A 9 -9.40 -39.66 40.64
CA ARG A 9 -9.60 -39.82 39.19
C ARG A 9 -10.56 -38.78 38.63
N ARG A 10 -11.67 -38.49 39.34
CA ARG A 10 -12.65 -37.48 38.93
C ARG A 10 -12.05 -36.08 39.02
N ARG A 11 -11.17 -35.83 40.01
CA ARG A 11 -10.44 -34.56 40.15
C ARG A 11 -9.43 -34.37 39.01
N PHE A 12 -8.74 -35.43 38.58
CA PHE A 12 -7.83 -35.41 37.43
C PHE A 12 -8.54 -35.04 36.12
N PHE A 13 -9.65 -35.71 35.77
CA PHE A 13 -10.40 -35.37 34.56
C PHE A 13 -11.01 -33.97 34.61
N LEU A 14 -11.50 -33.51 35.77
CA LEU A 14 -11.99 -32.14 35.93
C LEU A 14 -10.88 -31.09 35.76
N ASN A 15 -9.65 -31.38 36.21
CA ASN A 15 -8.52 -30.48 36.01
C ASN A 15 -8.08 -30.42 34.54
N ILE A 16 -8.09 -31.54 33.82
CA ILE A 16 -7.84 -31.56 32.37
C ILE A 16 -8.90 -30.74 31.62
N ALA A 17 -10.19 -30.96 31.92
CA ALA A 17 -11.26 -30.20 31.27
C ALA A 17 -11.15 -28.69 31.52
N ARG A 18 -10.76 -28.29 32.75
CA ARG A 18 -10.50 -26.88 33.08
C ARG A 18 -9.28 -26.33 32.34
N ALA A 19 -8.18 -27.07 32.30
CA ALA A 19 -6.97 -26.67 31.58
C ALA A 19 -7.24 -26.52 30.07
N PHE A 20 -7.97 -27.47 29.49
CA PHE A 20 -8.39 -27.41 28.10
C PHE A 20 -9.32 -26.23 27.85
N GLY A 21 -10.32 -25.99 28.69
CA GLY A 21 -11.23 -24.84 28.57
C GLY A 21 -10.51 -23.49 28.68
N LEU A 22 -9.51 -23.37 29.56
CA LEU A 22 -8.69 -22.17 29.67
C LEU A 22 -7.75 -22.01 28.46
N ALA A 23 -7.17 -23.10 27.97
CA ALA A 23 -6.32 -23.09 26.79
C ALA A 23 -7.09 -22.72 25.53
N THR A 24 -8.32 -23.23 25.35
CA THR A 24 -9.16 -22.88 24.19
C THR A 24 -9.63 -21.43 24.24
N LEU A 25 -10.05 -20.92 25.41
CA LEU A 25 -10.38 -19.51 25.57
C LEU A 25 -9.15 -18.62 25.31
N GLY A 26 -8.00 -18.99 25.88
CA GLY A 26 -6.73 -18.29 25.62
C GLY A 26 -6.39 -18.28 24.14
N ALA A 27 -6.44 -19.43 23.47
CA ALA A 27 -6.15 -19.57 22.05
C ALA A 27 -7.12 -18.75 21.17
N LEU A 28 -8.42 -18.77 21.47
CA LEU A 28 -9.42 -17.98 20.72
C LEU A 28 -9.21 -16.47 20.90
N THR A 29 -8.95 -16.03 22.14
CA THR A 29 -8.67 -14.61 22.40
C THR A 29 -7.36 -14.15 21.74
N TRP A 30 -6.33 -15.00 21.74
CA TRP A 30 -5.06 -14.72 21.09
C TRP A 30 -5.20 -14.70 19.57
N SER A 31 -5.93 -15.67 18.99
CA SER A 31 -6.18 -15.71 17.55
C SER A 31 -6.92 -14.46 17.08
N ALA A 32 -7.98 -14.06 17.77
CA ALA A 32 -8.73 -12.85 17.44
C ALA A 32 -7.86 -11.58 17.53
N TYR A 33 -6.93 -11.54 18.49
CA TYR A 33 -5.98 -10.43 18.62
C TYR A 33 -4.96 -10.41 17.47
N VAL A 34 -4.41 -11.57 17.08
CA VAL A 34 -3.42 -11.68 16.00
C VAL A 34 -4.04 -11.31 14.64
N ASP A 35 -5.27 -11.76 14.38
CA ASP A 35 -5.98 -11.43 13.13
C ASP A 35 -6.19 -9.92 12.98
N GLU A 36 -6.60 -9.22 14.05
CA GLU A 36 -6.79 -7.76 14.04
C GLU A 36 -5.47 -7.00 13.81
N VAL A 37 -4.34 -7.50 14.34
CA VAL A 37 -3.03 -6.87 14.21
C VAL A 37 -2.43 -7.08 12.82
N THR A 38 -2.76 -8.19 12.15
CA THR A 38 -2.23 -8.52 10.80
C THR A 38 -3.07 -7.96 9.65
N ALA A 39 -4.29 -7.48 9.93
CA ALA A 39 -5.15 -6.82 8.97
C ALA A 39 -4.68 -5.38 8.66
N SER A 40 -3.54 -5.21 7.98
CA SER A 40 -3.00 -3.87 7.67
C SER A 40 -2.92 -3.52 6.17
N GLN A 41 -3.01 -4.50 5.27
CA GLN A 41 -2.55 -4.35 3.89
C GLN A 41 -3.22 -3.24 3.07
N LEU A 42 -4.43 -2.79 3.44
CA LEU A 42 -5.17 -1.77 2.67
C LEU A 42 -5.37 -0.47 3.45
N THR A 43 -4.61 -0.25 4.53
CA THR A 43 -4.79 0.93 5.39
C THR A 43 -3.90 2.08 4.92
N LEU A 44 -4.50 3.24 4.67
CA LEU A 44 -3.77 4.46 4.31
C LEU A 44 -3.34 5.21 5.57
N ARG A 45 -2.07 5.60 5.60
CA ARG A 45 -1.44 6.29 6.73
C ARG A 45 -1.35 7.81 6.50
N PRO A 46 -1.24 8.62 7.57
CA PRO A 46 -1.05 10.06 7.44
C PRO A 46 0.16 10.44 6.57
N PRO A 47 0.26 11.71 6.13
CA PRO A 47 1.45 12.21 5.45
C PRO A 47 2.74 11.89 6.22
N ALA A 48 3.81 11.60 5.49
CA ALA A 48 5.14 11.37 6.06
C ALA A 48 5.27 10.11 6.95
N ALA A 49 4.33 9.17 6.90
CA ALA A 49 4.48 7.92 7.63
C ALA A 49 5.73 7.13 7.19
N LEU A 50 6.35 6.47 8.16
CA LEU A 50 7.32 5.41 7.88
C LEU A 50 6.64 4.24 7.15
N ASP A 51 7.45 3.33 6.60
CA ASP A 51 6.94 2.12 5.99
C ASP A 51 6.19 1.30 7.05
N GLU A 52 5.13 0.58 6.65
CA GLU A 52 4.12 0.04 7.59
C GLU A 52 4.74 -0.74 8.77
N GLU A 53 5.75 -1.58 8.52
CA GLU A 53 6.41 -2.34 9.58
C GLU A 53 7.10 -1.46 10.62
N ASP A 54 7.80 -0.41 10.19
CA ASP A 54 8.54 0.49 11.06
C ASP A 54 7.64 1.53 11.70
N PHE A 55 6.59 1.94 11.00
CA PHE A 55 5.52 2.75 11.54
C PHE A 55 4.87 2.07 12.75
N LEU A 56 4.52 0.79 12.63
CA LEU A 56 3.87 0.02 13.70
C LEU A 56 4.78 -0.17 14.94
N LYS A 57 6.10 -0.27 14.75
CA LYS A 57 7.07 -0.36 15.84
C LYS A 57 7.27 0.99 16.56
N THR A 58 7.18 2.08 15.82
CA THR A 58 7.56 3.43 16.28
C THR A 58 6.36 4.23 16.81
N CYS A 59 5.16 3.97 16.31
CA CYS A 59 3.95 4.66 16.74
C CYS A 59 3.54 4.25 18.17
N ILE A 60 3.61 5.19 19.11
CA ILE A 60 3.17 4.99 20.50
C ILE A 60 1.65 5.18 20.70
N LYS A 61 0.89 5.35 19.61
CA LYS A 61 -0.59 5.44 19.64
C LYS A 61 -1.13 6.59 20.49
N CYS A 62 -0.40 7.71 20.53
CA CYS A 62 -0.73 8.88 21.35
C CYS A 62 -1.91 9.71 20.82
N GLY A 63 -2.25 9.59 19.54
CA GLY A 63 -3.37 10.32 18.92
C GLY A 63 -3.13 11.80 18.61
N MET A 64 -1.95 12.37 18.92
CA MET A 64 -1.69 13.80 18.70
C MET A 64 -1.78 14.21 17.22
N CYS A 65 -1.43 13.33 16.29
CA CYS A 65 -1.61 13.60 14.86
C CYS A 65 -3.09 13.72 14.45
N VAL A 66 -3.99 12.97 15.12
CA VAL A 66 -5.44 13.03 14.91
C VAL A 66 -6.00 14.35 15.43
N GLU A 67 -5.61 14.74 16.66
CA GLU A 67 -6.05 16.01 17.25
C GLU A 67 -5.52 17.23 16.49
N ALA A 68 -4.30 17.16 15.95
CA ALA A 68 -3.72 18.24 15.16
C ALA A 68 -4.31 18.37 13.75
N CYS A 69 -5.09 17.38 13.28
CA CYS A 69 -5.69 17.43 11.95
C CYS A 69 -6.91 18.36 11.93
N PRO A 70 -6.89 19.48 11.19
CA PRO A 70 -7.98 20.47 11.24
C PRO A 70 -9.27 20.02 10.54
N TYR A 71 -9.24 18.92 9.79
CA TYR A 71 -10.35 18.44 8.96
C TYR A 71 -10.94 17.10 9.43
N ASP A 72 -10.51 16.58 10.59
CA ASP A 72 -10.93 15.27 11.11
C ASP A 72 -10.71 14.11 10.10
N THR A 73 -9.74 14.27 9.19
CA THR A 73 -9.37 13.25 8.20
C THR A 73 -8.87 11.98 8.88
N LEU A 74 -8.01 12.15 9.89
CA LEU A 74 -7.36 11.06 10.59
C LEU A 74 -8.27 10.51 11.69
N LYS A 75 -8.31 9.18 11.83
CA LYS A 75 -9.03 8.47 12.89
C LYS A 75 -8.11 7.43 13.52
N LEU A 76 -8.31 7.13 14.79
CA LEU A 76 -7.64 6.01 15.45
C LEU A 76 -8.42 4.71 15.22
N ALA A 77 -7.71 3.65 14.84
CA ALA A 77 -8.27 2.31 14.68
C ALA A 77 -8.88 1.80 16.00
N LYS A 78 -10.16 1.43 15.95
CA LYS A 78 -10.92 0.87 17.08
C LYS A 78 -11.04 -0.66 16.94
N PRO A 79 -11.30 -1.38 18.04
CA PRO A 79 -11.60 -2.81 17.97
C PRO A 79 -12.72 -3.12 16.98
N GLY A 80 -12.44 -3.98 15.99
CA GLY A 80 -13.37 -4.37 14.94
C GLY A 80 -13.21 -3.63 13.61
N ASP A 81 -12.30 -2.65 13.52
CA ASP A 81 -11.99 -1.98 12.26
C ASP A 81 -11.17 -2.87 11.31
N ASN A 82 -10.67 -4.03 11.77
CA ASN A 82 -9.69 -4.88 11.10
C ASN A 82 -8.47 -4.05 10.69
N LYS A 83 -7.91 -3.33 11.68
CA LYS A 83 -6.75 -2.44 11.53
C LYS A 83 -5.89 -2.49 12.78
N PRO A 84 -4.58 -2.20 12.67
CA PRO A 84 -3.72 -2.17 13.85
C PRO A 84 -4.24 -1.20 14.92
N LEU A 85 -4.70 -1.75 16.04
CA LEU A 85 -5.45 -1.01 17.07
C LEU A 85 -4.69 0.23 17.57
N GLY A 86 -5.38 1.35 17.66
CA GLY A 86 -4.87 2.62 18.16
C GLY A 86 -3.90 3.35 17.21
N THR A 87 -3.73 2.87 15.98
CA THR A 87 -2.92 3.55 14.97
C THR A 87 -3.77 4.49 14.11
N PRO A 88 -3.22 5.63 13.65
CA PRO A 88 -3.95 6.58 12.83
C PRO A 88 -4.10 6.07 11.39
N TYR A 89 -5.28 6.28 10.82
CA TYR A 89 -5.59 6.00 9.43
C TYR A 89 -6.61 7.00 8.89
N PHE A 90 -6.85 7.01 7.59
CA PHE A 90 -7.97 7.74 7.00
C PHE A 90 -8.65 6.96 5.88
N THR A 91 -9.86 7.36 5.54
CA THR A 91 -10.66 6.76 4.47
C THR A 91 -11.01 7.84 3.45
N PRO A 92 -10.33 7.86 2.28
CA PRO A 92 -10.52 8.87 1.24
C PRO A 92 -11.97 9.17 0.86
N ARG A 93 -12.81 8.13 0.73
CA ARG A 93 -14.22 8.26 0.34
C ARG A 93 -15.05 9.05 1.37
N ASP A 94 -14.70 8.96 2.64
CA ASP A 94 -15.37 9.66 3.72
C ASP A 94 -14.83 11.09 3.86
N ILE A 95 -13.59 11.19 4.30
CA ILE A 95 -12.88 12.46 4.52
C ILE A 95 -11.43 12.26 4.01
N PRO A 96 -11.09 12.83 2.84
CA PRO A 96 -9.73 12.74 2.29
C PRO A 96 -8.76 13.66 3.03
N CYS A 97 -7.48 13.53 2.72
CA CYS A 97 -6.47 14.48 3.14
C CYS A 97 -6.55 15.75 2.28
N TYR A 98 -6.75 16.91 2.92
CA TYR A 98 -6.84 18.20 2.24
C TYR A 98 -5.48 18.86 1.93
N MET A 99 -4.37 18.14 2.12
CA MET A 99 -3.02 18.59 1.79
C MET A 99 -2.67 19.97 2.38
N CYS A 100 -2.77 20.09 3.71
CA CYS A 100 -2.45 21.34 4.42
C CYS A 100 -0.99 21.76 4.17
N PRO A 101 -0.69 23.02 3.78
CA PRO A 101 0.68 23.46 3.49
C PRO A 101 1.64 23.39 4.69
N ASP A 102 1.10 23.53 5.91
CA ASP A 102 1.80 23.50 7.18
C ASP A 102 1.89 22.10 7.81
N ILE A 103 1.20 21.10 7.23
CA ILE A 103 1.22 19.68 7.61
C ILE A 103 1.15 19.48 9.14
N PRO A 104 0.15 20.03 9.86
CA PRO A 104 0.18 20.11 11.32
C PRO A 104 0.22 18.73 12.01
N CYS A 105 -0.22 17.67 11.33
CA CYS A 105 -0.20 16.31 11.85
C CYS A 105 1.21 15.69 11.98
N VAL A 106 2.22 16.17 11.24
CA VAL A 106 3.57 15.59 11.22
C VAL A 106 4.46 16.13 12.35
N PRO A 107 4.66 17.46 12.51
CA PRO A 107 5.55 18.00 13.54
C PRO A 107 5.16 17.69 14.99
N VAL A 108 3.90 17.30 15.23
CA VAL A 108 3.40 16.93 16.56
C VAL A 108 3.75 15.48 16.95
N CYS A 109 4.32 14.70 16.03
CA CYS A 109 4.71 13.32 16.32
C CYS A 109 5.94 13.30 17.26
N PRO A 110 5.86 12.68 18.45
CA PRO A 110 6.94 12.72 19.45
C PRO A 110 7.97 11.60 19.24
N THR A 111 7.65 10.60 18.42
CA THR A 111 8.48 9.41 18.19
C THR A 111 9.00 9.31 16.78
N ASP A 112 8.78 10.33 15.95
CA ASP A 112 9.17 10.33 14.53
C ASP A 112 8.57 9.17 13.72
N ALA A 113 7.44 8.61 14.16
CA ALA A 113 6.66 7.68 13.35
C ALA A 113 6.11 8.35 12.08
N LEU A 114 5.90 9.67 12.14
CA LEU A 114 5.73 10.53 10.98
C LEU A 114 7.01 11.32 10.80
N ASP A 115 7.81 10.94 9.82
CA ASP A 115 9.15 11.48 9.60
C ASP A 115 9.07 12.80 8.83
N ILE A 116 9.33 13.91 9.52
CA ILE A 116 9.32 15.25 8.94
C ILE A 116 10.25 15.40 7.74
N THR A 117 11.32 14.61 7.65
CA THR A 117 12.28 14.67 6.55
C THR A 117 11.68 14.20 5.22
N LYS A 118 10.70 13.28 5.25
CA LYS A 118 9.99 12.80 4.06
C LYS A 118 9.13 13.90 3.40
N VAL A 119 8.74 14.92 4.16
CA VAL A 119 7.92 16.06 3.69
C VAL A 119 8.65 17.40 3.81
N SER A 120 9.97 17.39 3.90
CA SER A 120 10.79 18.60 4.01
C SER A 120 11.74 18.76 2.83
N LYS A 121 11.73 19.94 2.20
CA LYS A 121 12.66 20.34 1.15
C LYS A 121 13.29 21.68 1.50
N ASN A 122 14.62 21.74 1.53
CA ASN A 122 15.38 22.97 1.87
C ASN A 122 14.93 23.62 3.19
N ASN A 123 14.73 22.80 4.25
CA ASN A 123 14.23 23.23 5.55
C ASN A 123 12.83 23.88 5.54
N LYS A 124 12.01 23.59 4.52
CA LYS A 124 10.60 23.99 4.45
C LYS A 124 9.73 22.76 4.22
N LEU A 125 8.55 22.75 4.84
CA LEU A 125 7.56 21.71 4.61
C LEU A 125 6.98 21.82 3.19
N ASP A 126 6.91 20.68 2.49
CA ASP A 126 6.31 20.54 1.17
C ASP A 126 5.40 19.31 1.16
N ILE A 127 4.09 19.55 1.22
CA ILE A 127 3.08 18.49 1.27
C ILE A 127 3.01 17.67 -0.03
N ASN A 128 3.55 18.17 -1.14
CA ASN A 128 3.56 17.44 -2.42
C ASN A 128 4.55 16.27 -2.41
N MET A 129 5.45 16.21 -1.43
CA MET A 129 6.36 15.08 -1.23
C MET A 129 5.74 13.96 -0.38
N ALA A 130 4.52 14.13 0.12
CA ALA A 130 3.90 13.13 0.97
C ALA A 130 3.54 11.86 0.17
N ASP A 131 3.92 10.69 0.70
CA ASP A 131 3.62 9.39 0.12
C ASP A 131 2.63 8.61 1.00
N MET A 132 1.33 8.93 0.91
CA MET A 132 0.28 8.22 1.66
C MET A 132 -0.27 7.00 0.92
N GLY A 133 -0.15 6.99 -0.42
CA GLY A 133 -0.72 5.98 -1.30
C GLY A 133 -0.66 6.39 -2.77
N VAL A 134 -1.33 5.64 -3.64
CA VAL A 134 -1.47 5.96 -5.06
C VAL A 134 -2.91 5.72 -5.52
N ALA A 135 -3.43 6.62 -6.35
CA ALA A 135 -4.76 6.47 -6.92
C ALA A 135 -4.74 5.50 -8.11
N VAL A 136 -5.72 4.60 -8.16
CA VAL A 136 -5.90 3.61 -9.22
C VAL A 136 -7.28 3.81 -9.84
N VAL A 137 -7.34 3.78 -11.17
CA VAL A 137 -8.59 3.98 -11.93
C VAL A 137 -9.12 2.65 -12.45
N ASP A 138 -10.38 2.34 -12.13
CA ASP A 138 -11.15 1.30 -12.78
C ASP A 138 -11.66 1.80 -14.14
N SER A 139 -10.93 1.41 -15.19
CA SER A 139 -11.24 1.79 -16.57
C SER A 139 -12.58 1.26 -17.08
N LYS A 140 -13.15 0.20 -16.48
CA LYS A 140 -14.44 -0.36 -16.91
C LYS A 140 -15.62 0.40 -16.34
N ASN A 141 -15.52 0.88 -15.11
CA ASN A 141 -16.63 1.56 -14.42
C ASN A 141 -16.48 3.09 -14.38
N CYS A 142 -15.36 3.63 -14.86
CA CYS A 142 -15.18 5.07 -14.99
C CYS A 142 -15.97 5.63 -16.17
N ILE A 143 -16.91 6.53 -15.90
CA ILE A 143 -17.79 7.14 -16.92
C ILE A 143 -17.04 7.93 -17.99
N ALA A 144 -15.82 8.40 -17.68
CA ALA A 144 -14.95 9.05 -18.66
C ALA A 144 -14.50 8.08 -19.77
N PHE A 145 -14.29 6.80 -19.43
CA PHE A 145 -14.00 5.74 -20.39
C PHE A 145 -15.22 5.36 -21.23
N TRP A 146 -16.44 5.66 -20.77
CA TRP A 146 -17.67 5.48 -21.54
C TRP A 146 -17.93 6.64 -22.53
N GLY A 147 -17.13 7.69 -22.48
CA GLY A 147 -17.22 8.85 -23.38
C GLY A 147 -18.05 10.01 -22.83
N ILE A 148 -18.39 9.98 -21.53
CA ILE A 148 -18.96 11.12 -20.83
C ILE A 148 -17.81 12.08 -20.49
N GLN A 149 -18.00 13.39 -20.69
CA GLN A 149 -17.01 14.42 -20.35
C GLN A 149 -16.96 14.67 -18.84
N CYS A 150 -16.38 13.71 -18.11
CA CYS A 150 -16.15 13.81 -16.68
C CYS A 150 -14.67 14.04 -16.41
N ASP A 151 -14.35 15.15 -15.74
CA ASP A 151 -13.01 15.53 -15.29
C ASP A 151 -12.97 15.80 -13.77
N ALA A 152 -13.94 15.29 -13.02
CA ALA A 152 -14.11 15.56 -11.60
C ALA A 152 -12.87 15.18 -10.78
N CYS A 153 -12.31 13.98 -11.01
CA CYS A 153 -11.09 13.54 -10.32
C CYS A 153 -9.86 14.39 -10.68
N TYR A 154 -9.75 14.81 -11.94
CA TYR A 154 -8.68 15.66 -12.42
C TYR A 154 -8.73 17.04 -11.76
N ARG A 155 -9.91 17.70 -11.76
CA ARG A 155 -10.10 19.02 -11.13
C ARG A 155 -10.00 19.01 -9.61
N ALA A 156 -10.33 17.88 -8.97
CA ALA A 156 -10.20 17.73 -7.52
C ALA A 156 -8.75 17.52 -7.07
N CYS A 157 -7.83 17.17 -7.98
CA CYS A 157 -6.43 16.94 -7.65
C CYS A 157 -5.73 18.28 -7.31
N PRO A 158 -5.11 18.42 -6.13
CA PRO A 158 -4.32 19.61 -5.81
C PRO A 158 -3.08 19.75 -6.70
N ILE A 159 -2.51 18.63 -7.15
CA ILE A 159 -1.37 18.55 -8.07
C ILE A 159 -1.90 18.31 -9.50
N LEU A 160 -2.70 19.26 -9.98
CA LEU A 160 -3.41 19.18 -11.25
C LEU A 160 -2.43 19.20 -12.44
N GLY A 161 -2.56 18.26 -13.37
CA GLY A 161 -1.73 18.19 -14.57
C GLY A 161 -0.41 17.45 -14.40
N GLU A 162 -0.03 17.08 -13.17
CA GLU A 162 1.14 16.22 -12.91
C GLU A 162 0.71 14.86 -12.34
N ALA A 163 0.02 14.85 -11.19
CA ALA A 163 -0.42 13.62 -10.54
C ALA A 163 -1.59 12.93 -11.26
N ILE A 164 -2.49 13.72 -11.85
CA ILE A 164 -3.54 13.21 -12.73
C ILE A 164 -3.47 14.02 -14.02
N THR A 165 -3.39 13.34 -15.15
CA THR A 165 -3.45 13.91 -16.49
C THR A 165 -4.67 13.39 -17.23
N ILE A 166 -5.08 14.07 -18.31
CA ILE A 166 -6.17 13.63 -19.18
C ILE A 166 -5.60 13.22 -20.52
N GLU A 167 -5.80 11.96 -20.90
CA GLU A 167 -5.49 11.46 -22.22
C GLU A 167 -6.74 11.54 -23.12
N TYR A 168 -6.62 12.35 -24.17
CA TYR A 168 -7.67 12.51 -25.17
C TYR A 168 -7.55 11.44 -26.25
N THR A 169 -8.54 10.56 -26.34
CA THR A 169 -8.59 9.53 -27.40
C THR A 169 -9.87 9.68 -28.21
N LYS A 170 -9.78 9.48 -29.53
CA LYS A 170 -10.95 9.63 -30.42
C LYS A 170 -12.00 8.57 -30.11
N ASN A 171 -13.26 8.98 -30.02
CA ASN A 171 -14.37 8.05 -29.93
C ASN A 171 -14.71 7.49 -31.32
N GLU A 172 -14.30 6.26 -31.60
CA GLU A 172 -14.54 5.61 -32.89
C GLU A 172 -16.03 5.46 -33.22
N ARG A 173 -16.87 5.21 -32.21
CA ARG A 173 -18.32 5.04 -32.40
C ARG A 173 -19.01 6.31 -32.89
N THR A 174 -18.61 7.47 -32.40
CA THR A 174 -19.29 8.75 -32.75
C THR A 174 -18.52 9.61 -33.74
N GLY A 175 -17.20 9.39 -33.89
CA GLY A 175 -16.33 10.13 -34.80
C GLY A 175 -16.12 11.61 -34.49
N LYS A 176 -16.88 12.19 -33.53
CA LYS A 176 -16.92 13.63 -33.22
C LYS A 176 -16.49 13.97 -31.79
N HIS A 177 -16.68 13.07 -30.83
CA HIS A 177 -16.30 13.29 -29.44
C HIS A 177 -14.97 12.60 -29.10
N ALA A 178 -14.24 13.14 -28.12
CA ALA A 178 -13.06 12.51 -27.55
C ALA A 178 -13.39 11.94 -26.16
N PHE A 179 -12.85 10.77 -25.84
CA PHE A 179 -12.77 10.30 -24.46
C PHE A 179 -11.77 11.16 -23.69
N MET A 180 -12.06 11.45 -22.42
CA MET A 180 -11.20 12.20 -21.51
C MET A 180 -10.69 11.27 -20.42
N LYS A 181 -9.79 10.34 -20.77
CA LYS A 181 -9.38 9.28 -19.86
C LYS A 181 -8.42 9.83 -18.80
N PRO A 182 -8.74 9.75 -17.50
CA PRO A 182 -7.80 10.14 -16.46
C PRO A 182 -6.66 9.12 -16.38
N VAL A 183 -5.42 9.61 -16.37
CA VAL A 183 -4.20 8.82 -16.17
C VAL A 183 -3.52 9.33 -14.91
N VAL A 184 -3.35 8.44 -13.93
CA VAL A 184 -2.65 8.76 -12.68
C VAL A 184 -1.16 8.53 -12.86
N ASN A 185 -0.35 9.51 -12.51
CA ASN A 185 1.10 9.37 -12.45
C ASN A 185 1.53 9.04 -11.01
N SER A 186 2.08 7.84 -10.82
CA SER A 186 2.52 7.33 -9.51
C SER A 186 3.66 8.12 -8.88
N ASP A 187 4.44 8.87 -9.67
CA ASP A 187 5.62 9.61 -9.20
C ASP A 187 5.23 10.93 -8.51
N TYR A 188 4.07 11.48 -8.86
CA TYR A 188 3.55 12.73 -8.28
C TYR A 188 2.31 12.51 -7.41
N CYS A 189 1.63 11.36 -7.54
CA CYS A 189 0.44 11.07 -6.74
C CYS A 189 0.82 10.83 -5.28
N THR A 190 0.37 11.72 -4.39
CA THR A 190 0.58 11.65 -2.94
C THR A 190 -0.35 10.70 -2.21
N GLY A 191 -1.42 10.24 -2.88
CA GLY A 191 -2.45 9.41 -2.25
C GLY A 191 -3.42 10.17 -1.33
N CYS A 192 -3.60 11.49 -1.51
CA CYS A 192 -4.45 12.30 -0.63
C CYS A 192 -5.95 11.91 -0.64
N GLY A 193 -6.44 11.26 -1.69
CA GLY A 193 -7.80 10.74 -1.75
C GLY A 193 -8.89 11.71 -2.21
N LEU A 194 -8.55 12.98 -2.51
CA LEU A 194 -9.52 13.96 -2.99
C LEU A 194 -10.21 13.52 -4.29
N CYS A 195 -9.49 12.81 -5.16
CA CYS A 195 -10.03 12.26 -6.39
C CYS A 195 -11.08 11.16 -6.16
N GLU A 196 -10.90 10.31 -5.14
CA GLU A 196 -11.85 9.27 -4.75
C GLU A 196 -13.12 9.88 -4.14
N LYS A 197 -12.98 10.94 -3.34
CA LYS A 197 -14.11 11.70 -2.82
C LYS A 197 -14.91 12.39 -3.92
N ALA A 198 -14.22 12.98 -4.89
CA ALA A 198 -14.84 13.70 -6.00
C ALA A 198 -15.51 12.79 -7.05
N CYS A 199 -15.24 11.47 -7.00
CA CYS A 199 -15.80 10.54 -7.96
C CYS A 199 -17.34 10.46 -7.84
N VAL A 200 -18.03 10.77 -8.95
CA VAL A 200 -19.50 10.87 -9.01
C VAL A 200 -20.20 9.51 -9.13
N THR A 201 -19.47 8.42 -9.30
CA THR A 201 -20.04 7.08 -9.35
C THR A 201 -20.48 6.61 -7.96
N GLU A 202 -21.45 5.70 -7.89
CA GLU A 202 -21.98 5.15 -6.63
C GLU A 202 -20.85 4.56 -5.77
N LYS A 203 -20.14 3.58 -6.33
CA LYS A 203 -18.82 3.14 -5.85
C LYS A 203 -17.77 3.85 -6.68
N ALA A 204 -16.79 4.47 -6.03
CA ALA A 204 -15.77 5.27 -6.72
C ALA A 204 -15.00 4.42 -7.73
N ALA A 205 -14.97 4.87 -8.99
CA ALA A 205 -14.19 4.25 -10.06
C ALA A 205 -12.71 4.68 -10.04
N ILE A 206 -12.33 5.56 -9.12
CA ILE A 206 -10.94 5.88 -8.78
C ILE A 206 -10.82 5.80 -7.27
N PHE A 207 -9.85 5.04 -6.78
CA PHE A 207 -9.66 4.79 -5.36
C PHE A 207 -8.17 4.74 -5.02
N VAL A 208 -7.82 5.08 -3.78
CA VAL A 208 -6.43 5.12 -3.32
C VAL A 208 -6.08 3.84 -2.58
N LEU A 209 -4.91 3.29 -2.91
CA LEU A 209 -4.32 2.12 -2.25
C LEU A 209 -2.92 2.44 -1.73
N PRO A 210 -2.42 1.70 -0.71
CA PRO A 210 -1.01 1.75 -0.34
C PRO A 210 -0.10 1.45 -1.54
N ARG A 211 1.06 2.12 -1.58
CA ARG A 211 1.98 2.03 -2.72
C ARG A 211 2.49 0.59 -2.89
N GLU A 212 2.75 -0.14 -1.80
CA GLU A 212 3.17 -1.54 -1.87
C GLU A 212 2.13 -2.48 -2.49
N VAL A 213 0.84 -2.15 -2.43
CA VAL A 213 -0.24 -2.98 -2.98
C VAL A 213 -0.52 -2.64 -4.44
N ALA A 214 -0.46 -1.36 -4.79
CA ALA A 214 -0.85 -0.90 -6.13
C ALA A 214 0.28 -0.91 -7.15
N LEU A 215 1.54 -0.71 -6.73
CA LEU A 215 2.67 -0.61 -7.64
C LEU A 215 3.42 -1.94 -7.77
N GLY A 216 3.81 -2.27 -9.01
CA GLY A 216 4.66 -3.43 -9.28
C GLY A 216 6.15 -3.15 -9.05
N LYS A 217 6.94 -4.20 -8.86
CA LYS A 217 8.41 -4.15 -8.80
C LYS A 217 8.99 -4.92 -9.99
N VAL A 218 9.82 -4.26 -10.80
CA VAL A 218 10.43 -4.84 -12.01
C VAL A 218 11.56 -5.85 -11.72
N GLY A 219 12.13 -5.86 -10.51
CA GLY A 219 13.27 -6.70 -10.14
C GLY A 219 14.58 -6.24 -10.77
N ASP A 220 15.71 -6.81 -10.36
CA ASP A 220 17.04 -6.27 -10.68
C ASP A 220 17.57 -6.71 -12.06
N TYR A 221 16.90 -7.67 -12.70
CA TYR A 221 17.28 -8.20 -14.02
C TYR A 221 16.81 -7.33 -15.20
N TYR A 222 15.79 -6.50 -15.01
CA TYR A 222 15.24 -5.63 -16.06
C TYR A 222 15.63 -4.19 -15.78
N ILE A 223 16.65 -3.72 -16.52
CA ILE A 223 17.22 -2.39 -16.37
C ILE A 223 17.00 -1.58 -17.62
N LYS A 224 16.59 -0.33 -17.43
CA LYS A 224 16.49 0.67 -18.48
C LYS A 224 17.89 1.14 -18.83
N GLY A 225 18.49 0.57 -19.88
CA GLY A 225 19.83 0.95 -20.34
C GLY A 225 20.00 2.41 -20.79
N TRP A 226 18.93 3.21 -20.77
CA TRP A 226 18.97 4.65 -21.04
C TRP A 226 18.87 5.51 -19.76
N ASP A 227 18.68 4.91 -18.58
CA ASP A 227 18.58 5.59 -17.29
C ASP A 227 19.76 5.23 -16.39
N LYS A 228 20.69 6.18 -16.21
CA LYS A 228 21.89 6.00 -15.39
C LYS A 228 21.59 5.75 -13.91
N ALA A 229 20.45 6.22 -13.40
CA ALA A 229 20.06 5.94 -12.03
C ALA A 229 19.62 4.48 -11.87
N ASP A 230 18.97 3.94 -12.91
CA ASP A 230 18.48 2.56 -12.93
C ASP A 230 19.61 1.54 -13.06
N GLU A 231 20.70 1.89 -13.75
CA GLU A 231 21.90 1.05 -13.88
C GLU A 231 22.56 0.70 -12.53
N LYS A 232 22.40 1.55 -11.51
CA LYS A 232 22.94 1.27 -10.16
C LYS A 232 22.35 -0.01 -9.54
N ARG A 233 21.18 -0.47 -10.00
CA ARG A 233 20.58 -1.72 -9.51
C ARG A 233 21.40 -2.97 -9.90
N LEU A 234 22.29 -2.87 -10.90
CA LEU A 234 23.23 -3.95 -11.24
C LEU A 234 24.20 -4.29 -10.11
N GLU A 235 24.51 -3.34 -9.23
CA GLU A 235 25.47 -3.55 -8.14
C GLU A 235 25.03 -4.67 -7.18
N ASN A 236 23.72 -4.91 -7.08
CA ASN A 236 23.14 -5.94 -6.21
C ASN A 236 22.91 -7.28 -6.93
N VAL A 237 23.20 -7.38 -8.22
CA VAL A 237 22.91 -8.59 -9.01
C VAL A 237 24.01 -9.63 -8.78
N THR A 238 23.63 -10.78 -8.23
CA THR A 238 24.49 -11.96 -8.19
C THR A 238 24.30 -12.75 -9.49
N SER A 239 25.36 -12.90 -10.28
CA SER A 239 25.34 -13.75 -11.47
C SER A 239 25.80 -15.16 -11.11
N GLU A 240 24.89 -16.14 -11.22
CA GLU A 240 25.25 -17.54 -11.18
C GLU A 240 25.66 -17.99 -12.58
N ILE A 241 26.97 -18.11 -12.82
CA ILE A 241 27.48 -18.72 -14.04
C ILE A 241 27.38 -20.23 -13.88
N THR A 242 26.35 -20.84 -14.45
CA THR A 242 26.26 -22.30 -14.51
C THR A 242 27.32 -22.80 -15.50
N LYS A 243 28.40 -23.39 -14.98
CA LYS A 243 29.40 -24.08 -15.81
C LYS A 243 28.89 -25.48 -16.10
N THR A 244 28.62 -25.75 -17.38
CA THR A 244 28.34 -27.09 -17.90
C THR A 244 29.55 -27.59 -18.70
N ASP A 245 29.62 -28.88 -19.03
CA ASP A 245 30.69 -29.44 -19.88
C ASP A 245 30.76 -28.74 -21.25
N ILE A 246 29.63 -28.21 -21.74
CA ILE A 246 29.53 -27.40 -22.97
C ILE A 246 30.17 -26.02 -22.80
N SER A 247 30.14 -25.47 -21.58
CA SER A 247 30.73 -24.18 -21.22
C SER A 247 32.25 -24.21 -21.14
N GLU A 248 32.89 -25.40 -21.12
CA GLU A 248 34.35 -25.56 -21.13
C GLU A 248 34.95 -25.36 -22.52
N ARG A 249 34.16 -25.53 -23.58
CA ARG A 249 34.58 -25.36 -24.97
C ARG A 249 34.40 -23.90 -25.40
N LYS A 250 35.20 -23.45 -26.38
CA LYS A 250 35.04 -22.08 -26.91
C LYS A 250 33.68 -21.98 -27.61
N ALA A 251 33.05 -20.80 -27.54
CA ALA A 251 31.73 -20.57 -28.14
C ALA A 251 31.64 -20.98 -29.62
N VAL A 252 32.71 -20.78 -30.39
CA VAL A 252 32.78 -21.18 -31.81
C VAL A 252 32.83 -22.71 -31.97
N ASP A 253 33.50 -23.41 -31.06
CA ASP A 253 33.60 -24.87 -31.10
C ASP A 253 32.28 -25.51 -30.62
N SER A 254 31.63 -24.95 -29.59
CA SER A 254 30.34 -25.44 -29.09
C SER A 254 29.17 -25.22 -30.07
N LEU A 255 29.17 -24.13 -30.84
CA LEU A 255 28.11 -23.83 -31.82
C LEU A 255 28.26 -24.62 -33.13
N ASN A 256 29.47 -25.06 -33.45
CA ASN A 256 29.75 -25.85 -34.66
C ASN A 256 29.81 -27.35 -34.39
N ASP A 257 29.70 -27.77 -33.13
CA ASP A 257 29.59 -29.17 -32.76
C ASP A 257 28.16 -29.67 -33.03
N MET A 258 27.96 -30.28 -34.20
CA MET A 258 26.70 -30.91 -34.59
C MET A 258 26.54 -32.34 -34.05
N GLU A 259 27.50 -32.86 -33.29
CA GLU A 259 27.57 -34.27 -32.90
C GLU A 259 26.42 -34.66 -31.92
N GLY A 260 25.83 -33.69 -31.21
CA GLY A 260 24.66 -33.90 -30.32
C GLY A 260 23.29 -33.55 -30.91
N LEU A 261 23.21 -33.00 -32.13
CA LEU A 261 21.94 -32.61 -32.79
C LEU A 261 21.41 -33.68 -33.76
N LEU A 262 22.21 -34.73 -34.01
CA LEU A 262 21.95 -35.77 -35.01
C LEU A 262 21.78 -37.18 -34.40
N ASP A 263 21.86 -37.30 -33.07
CA ASP A 263 21.81 -38.57 -32.33
C ASP A 263 20.48 -38.80 -31.57
N ASP A 264 19.37 -38.24 -32.06
CA ASP A 264 17.98 -38.66 -31.75
C ASP A 264 17.21 -39.02 -33.03
#